data_AF-A0AA38FFY9-F1
#
_entry.id   AF-A0AA38FFY9-F1
#
_cell.length_a   1.000
_cell.length_b   1.000
_cell.length_c   1.000
_cell.angle_alpha   90.00
_cell.angle_beta   90.00
_cell.angle_gamma   90.00
#
_symmetry.space_group_name_H-M   'P 1'
#
loop_
_entity.id
_entity.type
_entity.pdbx_description
1 polymer ?
#
loop_
_entity_poly.entity_id
_entity_poly.type
_entity_poly.pdbx_seq_one_letter_code
_entity_poly.pdbx_strand_id
1 'polypeptide(L)'
;MMKGKQTFGWSSEGKESFEGIKRAIAKTPVLACPDFSKDFIIYCYAIDNTLAAVLTQEDSNEHELPIAFMSYILKDHELKYTMMEKHAFAVVKAVKQF
;
A
#
# COMPACT_ATOMS: atom_id res chain seq x y z
N MET A 1 -1.69 15.90 -9.91
CA MET A 1 -1.27 16.99 -9.03
C MET A 1 -2.46 17.91 -8.77
N MET A 2 -2.83 18.14 -7.50
CA MET A 2 -3.78 19.21 -7.17
C MET A 2 -3.21 20.53 -7.66
N LYS A 3 -3.84 21.13 -8.67
CA LYS A 3 -3.45 22.45 -9.18
C LYS A 3 -3.79 23.48 -8.09
N GLY A 4 -2.78 24.23 -7.65
CA GLY A 4 -2.89 25.14 -6.50
C GLY A 4 -3.90 26.27 -6.68
N LYS A 5 -4.35 26.79 -5.52
CA LYS A 5 -5.21 27.97 -5.30
C LYS A 5 -6.71 27.83 -5.63
N GLN A 6 -7.29 26.64 -5.54
CA GLN A 6 -8.73 26.52 -5.29
C GLN A 6 -8.98 26.14 -3.84
N THR A 7 -9.89 26.87 -3.18
CA THR A 7 -10.43 26.48 -1.87
C THR A 7 -11.11 25.13 -2.04
N PHE A 8 -10.51 24.08 -1.49
CA PHE A 8 -11.10 22.75 -1.48
C PHE A 8 -12.30 22.76 -0.53
N GLY A 9 -13.51 22.85 -1.09
CA GLY A 9 -14.75 22.72 -0.33
C GLY A 9 -14.99 21.26 0.00
N TRP A 10 -14.97 20.92 1.30
CA TRP A 10 -15.39 19.60 1.75
C TRP A 10 -16.89 19.44 1.52
N SER A 11 -17.30 18.45 0.73
CA SER A 11 -18.68 17.96 0.80
C SER A 11 -18.88 17.16 2.09
N SER A 12 -20.12 17.01 2.52
CA SER A 12 -20.50 16.20 3.68
C SER A 12 -20.00 14.76 3.52
N GLU A 13 -20.19 14.19 2.32
CA GLU A 13 -19.78 12.82 1.96
C GLU A 13 -18.25 12.68 1.95
N GLY A 14 -17.54 13.69 1.42
CA GLY A 14 -16.07 13.72 1.40
C GLY A 14 -15.50 13.77 2.81
N LYS A 15 -16.10 14.57 3.70
CA LYS A 15 -15.71 14.65 5.11
C LYS A 15 -15.98 13.35 5.85
N GLU A 16 -17.15 12.76 5.65
CA GLU A 16 -17.50 11.48 6.27
C GLU A 16 -16.58 10.35 5.83
N SER A 17 -16.30 10.25 4.53
CA SER A 17 -15.37 9.25 3.97
C SER A 17 -13.96 9.41 4.55
N PHE A 18 -13.48 10.66 4.64
CA PHE A 18 -12.16 10.95 5.21
C PHE A 18 -12.06 10.59 6.70
N GLU A 19 -13.09 10.90 7.48
CA GLU A 19 -13.14 10.49 8.89
C GLU A 19 -13.29 8.96 9.04
N GLY A 20 -13.96 8.29 8.11
CA GLY A 20 -14.01 6.83 8.03
C GLY A 20 -12.61 6.23 7.84
N ILE A 21 -11.85 6.77 6.89
CA ILE A 21 -10.46 6.34 6.63
C ILE A 21 -9.58 6.58 7.86
N LYS A 22 -9.67 7.75 8.52
CA LYS A 22 -8.93 8.02 9.76
C LYS A 22 -9.21 6.98 10.83
N ARG A 23 -10.48 6.64 11.06
CA ARG A 23 -10.87 5.62 12.05
C ARG A 23 -10.33 4.24 11.68
N ALA A 24 -10.34 3.88 10.40
CA ALA A 24 -9.78 2.62 9.93
C ALA A 24 -8.26 2.54 10.19
N ILE A 25 -7.53 3.61 9.85
CA ILE A 25 -6.08 3.71 10.10
C ILE A 25 -5.78 3.62 11.60
N ALA A 26 -6.53 4.33 12.44
CA ALA A 26 -6.35 4.31 13.89
C ALA A 26 -6.63 2.94 14.55
N LYS A 27 -7.42 2.08 13.90
CA LYS A 27 -7.75 0.73 14.36
C LYS A 27 -6.89 -0.37 13.74
N THR A 28 -6.06 -0.04 12.76
CA THR A 28 -5.21 -1.01 12.06
C THR A 28 -4.18 -1.56 13.07
N PRO A 29 -3.83 -2.86 13.04
CA PRO A 29 -2.75 -3.40 13.87
C PRO A 29 -1.50 -2.55 13.74
N VAL A 30 -0.87 -2.28 14.89
CA VAL A 30 0.39 -1.51 14.95
C VAL A 30 1.42 -2.23 14.09
N LEU A 31 2.10 -1.49 13.21
CA LEU A 31 3.19 -2.05 12.43
C LEU A 31 4.23 -2.65 13.36
N ALA A 32 4.62 -3.90 13.10
CA ALA A 32 5.70 -4.55 13.84
C ALA A 32 7.05 -3.95 13.45
N CYS A 33 7.98 -3.91 14.40
CA CYS A 33 9.37 -3.62 14.07
C CYS A 33 9.97 -4.81 13.32
N PRO A 34 10.77 -4.58 12.27
CA PRO A 34 11.40 -5.67 11.53
C PRO A 34 12.43 -6.41 12.39
N ASP A 35 12.42 -7.73 12.30
CA ASP A 35 13.45 -8.61 12.86
C ASP A 35 14.26 -9.21 11.71
N PHE A 36 15.45 -8.67 11.47
CA PHE A 36 16.33 -9.12 10.39
C PHE A 36 16.91 -10.52 10.58
N SER A 37 16.66 -11.18 11.73
CA SER A 37 17.02 -12.58 11.95
C SER A 37 15.95 -13.57 11.44
N LYS A 38 14.78 -13.07 11.05
CA LYS A 38 13.66 -13.86 10.53
C LYS A 38 13.42 -13.60 9.05
N ASP A 39 12.77 -14.57 8.39
CA ASP A 39 12.35 -14.41 7.00
C ASP A 39 11.26 -13.36 6.86
N PHE A 40 11.30 -12.61 5.77
CA PHE A 40 10.26 -11.66 5.39
C PHE A 40 9.32 -12.30 4.37
N ILE A 41 8.03 -12.00 4.51
CA ILE A 41 6.98 -12.40 3.56
C ILE A 41 6.48 -11.15 2.85
N ILE A 42 6.37 -11.21 1.52
CA ILE A 42 5.87 -10.11 0.70
C ILE A 42 4.64 -10.58 -0.06
N TYR A 43 3.51 -9.92 0.17
CA TYR A 43 2.33 -10.06 -0.68
C TYR A 43 2.26 -8.88 -1.65
N CYS A 44 2.17 -9.18 -2.94
CA CYS A 44 2.03 -8.19 -3.99
C CYS A 44 0.66 -8.30 -4.65
N TYR A 45 0.10 -7.16 -5.02
CA TYR A 45 -1.16 -7.06 -5.75
C TYR A 45 -1.07 -5.99 -6.84
N ALA A 46 -1.74 -6.22 -7.96
CA ALA A 46 -1.79 -5.28 -9.07
C ALA A 46 -3.21 -5.19 -9.62
N ILE A 47 -3.65 -3.95 -9.90
CA ILE A 47 -4.87 -3.65 -10.66
C ILE A 47 -4.52 -2.74 -11.84
N ASP A 48 -5.52 -2.36 -12.63
CA ASP A 48 -5.33 -1.63 -13.88
C ASP A 48 -4.43 -0.40 -13.75
N ASN A 49 -4.57 0.36 -12.65
CA ASN A 49 -3.93 1.66 -12.50
C ASN A 49 -2.95 1.74 -11.31
N THR A 50 -2.93 0.73 -10.44
CA THR A 50 -2.13 0.77 -9.20
C THR A 50 -1.53 -0.58 -8.86
N LEU A 51 -0.43 -0.52 -8.12
CA LEU A 51 0.21 -1.66 -7.49
C LEU A 51 0.17 -1.45 -5.97
N ALA A 52 0.11 -2.55 -5.25
CA ALA A 52 0.23 -2.55 -3.80
C ALA A 52 1.11 -3.71 -3.34
N ALA A 53 1.76 -3.55 -2.20
CA ALA A 53 2.38 -4.65 -1.51
C ALA A 53 2.32 -4.46 0.00
N VAL A 54 2.38 -5.56 0.75
CA VAL A 54 2.59 -5.55 2.19
C VAL A 54 3.77 -6.45 2.52
N LEU A 55 4.67 -5.94 3.36
CA LEU A 55 5.77 -6.67 3.97
C LEU A 55 5.31 -7.14 5.35
N THR A 56 5.46 -8.42 5.63
CA THR A 56 5.03 -9.07 6.87
C THR A 56 6.14 -9.97 7.42
N GLN A 57 6.06 -10.27 8.72
CA GLN A 57 6.88 -11.30 9.38
C GLN A 57 6.04 -12.03 10.43
N GLU A 58 6.37 -13.29 10.68
CA GLU A 58 5.81 -14.05 11.80
C GLU A 58 6.45 -13.64 13.14
N ASP A 59 5.62 -13.39 14.15
CA ASP A 59 6.06 -13.14 15.52
C ASP A 59 6.52 -14.45 16.21
N SER A 60 6.77 -14.43 17.52
CA SER A 60 7.15 -15.64 18.27
C SER A 60 6.01 -16.63 18.47
N ASN A 61 4.77 -16.23 18.17
CA ASN A 61 3.55 -17.02 18.34
C ASN A 61 2.95 -17.41 16.97
N GLU A 62 3.73 -17.35 15.89
CA GLU A 62 3.31 -17.66 14.52
C GLU A 62 2.18 -16.75 14.01
N HIS A 63 2.05 -15.54 14.57
CA HIS A 63 1.17 -14.53 14.02
C HIS A 63 1.91 -13.69 12.98
N GLU A 64 1.37 -13.66 11.77
CA GLU A 64 1.88 -12.80 10.72
C GLU A 64 1.47 -11.35 10.96
N LEU A 65 2.46 -10.48 11.21
CA LEU A 65 2.28 -9.06 11.51
C LEU A 65 2.79 -8.19 10.35
N PRO A 66 2.06 -7.12 9.98
CA PRO A 66 2.52 -6.19 8.97
C PRO A 66 3.67 -5.31 9.49
N ILE A 67 4.70 -5.14 8.68
CA ILE A 67 5.85 -4.28 8.94
C ILE A 67 5.76 -3.00 8.13
N ALA A 68 5.39 -3.11 6.86
CA ALA A 68 5.30 -1.97 5.96
C ALA A 68 4.30 -2.22 4.84
N PHE A 69 3.74 -1.12 4.31
CA PHE A 69 2.84 -1.14 3.16
C PHE A 69 3.42 -0.28 2.04
N MET A 70 3.23 -0.73 0.81
CA MET A 70 3.54 0.00 -0.41
C MET A 70 2.26 0.20 -1.21
N SER A 71 2.03 1.42 -1.69
CA SER A 71 1.04 1.73 -2.73
C SER A 71 1.69 2.58 -3.80
N TYR A 72 1.46 2.23 -5.06
CA TYR A 72 2.10 2.86 -6.20
C TYR A 72 1.10 3.07 -7.34
N ILE A 73 1.00 4.30 -7.84
CA ILE A 73 0.19 4.63 -9.01
C ILE A 73 1.05 4.46 -10.26
N LEU A 74 0.56 3.67 -11.21
CA LEU A 74 1.26 3.42 -12.47
C LEU A 74 1.37 4.70 -13.30
N LYS A 75 2.52 4.86 -13.96
CA LYS A 75 2.76 5.92 -14.95
C LYS A 75 2.21 5.54 -16.31
N ASP A 76 2.03 6.51 -17.20
CA ASP A 76 1.44 6.32 -18.54
C ASP A 76 2.07 5.19 -19.36
N HIS A 77 3.38 4.97 -19.24
CA HIS A 77 4.04 3.86 -19.93
C HIS A 77 3.82 2.50 -19.23
N GLU A 78 3.69 2.50 -17.90
CA GLU A 78 3.48 1.30 -17.08
C GLU A 78 2.01 0.84 -17.15
N LEU A 79 1.07 1.73 -17.48
CA LEU A 79 -0.33 1.38 -17.73
C LEU A 79 -0.50 0.43 -18.93
N LYS A 80 0.45 0.47 -19.88
CA LYS A 80 0.44 -0.35 -21.10
C LYS A 80 0.87 -1.80 -20.86
N TYR A 81 1.41 -2.11 -19.68
CA TYR A 81 1.74 -3.47 -19.29
C TYR A 81 0.48 -4.33 -19.24
N THR A 82 0.62 -5.59 -19.66
CA THR A 82 -0.38 -6.62 -19.41
C THR A 82 -0.57 -6.84 -17.91
N MET A 83 -1.69 -7.45 -17.50
CA MET A 83 -1.91 -7.76 -16.08
C MET A 83 -0.80 -8.63 -15.48
N MET A 84 -0.25 -9.57 -16.24
CA MET A 84 0.86 -10.41 -15.77
C MET A 84 2.15 -9.59 -15.58
N GLU A 85 2.48 -8.71 -16.51
CA GLU A 85 3.62 -7.80 -16.38
C GLU A 85 3.45 -6.82 -15.21
N LYS A 86 2.22 -6.35 -14.94
CA LYS A 86 1.93 -5.52 -13.76
C LYS A 86 2.17 -6.27 -12.45
N HIS A 87 1.79 -7.54 -12.35
CA HIS A 87 2.10 -8.37 -11.17
C HIS A 87 3.60 -8.57 -10.99
N ALA A 88 4.33 -8.90 -12.06
CA ALA A 88 5.79 -9.01 -11.99
C ALA A 88 6.43 -7.68 -11.59
N PHE A 89 5.92 -6.57 -12.11
CA PHE A 89 6.39 -5.24 -11.77
C PHE A 89 6.08 -4.87 -10.30
N ALA A 90 4.95 -5.30 -9.75
CA ALA A 90 4.63 -5.13 -8.32
C ALA A 90 5.69 -5.79 -7.44
N VAL A 91 6.12 -7.01 -7.77
CA VAL A 91 7.19 -7.72 -7.05
C VAL A 91 8.50 -6.95 -7.12
N VAL A 92 8.94 -6.56 -8.31
CA VAL A 92 10.19 -5.79 -8.50
C VAL A 92 10.14 -4.45 -7.77
N LYS A 93 8.98 -3.78 -7.75
CA LYS A 93 8.78 -2.52 -7.03
C LYS A 93 8.81 -2.73 -5.51
N ALA A 94 8.14 -3.74 -5.00
CA ALA A 94 8.11 -4.06 -3.58
C ALA A 94 9.52 -4.34 -3.04
N VAL A 95 10.29 -5.19 -3.72
CA VAL A 95 11.68 -5.55 -3.33
C VAL A 95 12.63 -4.36 -3.40
N LYS A 96 12.36 -3.35 -4.22
CA LYS A 96 13.16 -2.11 -4.26
C LYS A 96 12.73 -1.07 -3.22
N GLN A 97 11.50 -1.17 -2.73
CA GLN A 97 10.90 -0.20 -1.83
C GLN A 97 11.16 -0.54 -0.36
N PHE A 98 11.07 -1.82 -0.03
CA PHE A 98 11.39 -2.38 1.29
C PHE A 98 12.88 -2.69 1.38
#